data_AF-A0A7C2S329-F1
#
_entry.id   AF-A0A7C2S329-F1
#
_cell.length_a   1.000
_cell.length_b   1.000
_cell.length_c   1.000
_cell.angle_alpha   90.00
_cell.angle_beta   90.00
_cell.angle_gamma   90.00
#
_symmetry.space_group_name_H-M   'P 1'
#
loop_
_entity.id
_entity.type
_entity.pdbx_description
1 polymer ?
#
loop_
_entity_poly.entity_id
_entity_poly.type
_entity_poly.pdbx_seq_one_letter_code
_entity_poly.pdbx_strand_id
1 'polypeptide(L)'
;MAIIPPKPPRGRGAGSNPDNRYSDFSSTLEDDGWGVLDALSEEPGPRTTLGIDAARSVISFNRSPDVPFDRSVNPYRGCEHGCVY
;
A
#
# COMPACT_ATOMS: atom_id res chain seq x y z
N MET A 1 -24.32 -14.20 7.58
CA MET A 1 -22.91 -14.01 7.21
C MET A 1 -22.29 -12.98 8.13
N ALA A 2 -21.13 -13.29 8.71
CA ALA A 2 -20.38 -12.34 9.52
C ALA A 2 -19.36 -11.65 8.61
N ILE A 3 -19.37 -10.32 8.60
CA ILE A 3 -18.32 -9.52 7.96
C ILE A 3 -17.10 -9.65 8.88
N ILE A 4 -16.08 -10.39 8.43
CA ILE A 4 -14.82 -10.53 9.17
C ILE A 4 -13.84 -9.53 8.57
N PRO A 5 -13.52 -8.43 9.26
CA PRO A 5 -12.47 -7.54 8.77
C PRO A 5 -11.15 -8.32 8.76
N PRO A 6 -10.33 -8.19 7.70
CA PRO A 6 -9.05 -8.86 7.64
C PRO A 6 -8.20 -8.41 8.83
N LYS A 7 -7.52 -9.37 9.45
CA LYS A 7 -6.64 -9.08 10.58
C LYS A 7 -5.53 -8.13 10.11
N PRO A 8 -5.30 -7.00 10.80
CA PRO A 8 -4.26 -6.07 10.39
C PRO A 8 -2.89 -6.76 10.43
N PRO A 9 -1.99 -6.43 9.48
CA PRO A 9 -0.66 -7.01 9.45
C PRO A 9 0.07 -6.72 10.76
N ARG A 10 0.76 -7.72 11.30
CA ARG A 10 1.62 -7.52 12.48
C ARG A 10 2.90 -6.81 12.05
N GLY A 11 3.15 -5.61 12.59
CA GLY A 11 4.38 -4.87 12.32
C GLY A 11 4.17 -3.73 11.33
N ARG A 12 4.84 -3.80 10.18
CA ARG A 12 4.81 -2.74 9.16
C ARG A 12 3.69 -2.98 8.14
N GLY A 13 3.07 -1.91 7.67
CA GLY A 13 1.96 -1.95 6.74
C GLY A 13 0.73 -1.21 7.26
N ALA A 14 -0.11 -0.75 6.35
CA ALA A 14 -1.38 -0.15 6.71
C ALA A 14 -2.31 -1.17 7.39
N GLY A 15 -2.90 -0.76 8.52
CA GLY A 15 -3.86 -1.57 9.27
C GLY A 15 -5.28 -1.55 8.69
N SER A 16 -5.53 -0.69 7.71
CA SER A 16 -6.83 -0.54 7.03
C SER A 16 -6.63 -0.30 5.55
N ASN A 17 -7.58 -0.78 4.74
CA ASN A 17 -7.64 -0.58 3.30
C ASN A 17 -9.07 -0.19 2.90
N PRO A 18 -9.46 1.09 3.09
CA PRO A 18 -10.77 1.55 2.67
C PRO A 18 -10.84 1.69 1.15
N ASP A 19 -12.02 1.46 0.58
CA ASP A 19 -12.27 1.74 -0.83
C ASP A 19 -12.00 3.22 -1.17
N ASN A 20 -11.69 3.49 -2.44
CA ASN A 20 -11.46 4.85 -2.91
C ASN A 20 -12.73 5.70 -2.70
N ARG A 21 -12.58 6.91 -2.17
CA ARG A 21 -13.69 7.85 -1.94
C ARG A 21 -14.57 8.10 -3.18
N TYR A 22 -14.01 7.98 -4.38
CA TYR A 22 -14.68 8.25 -5.65
C TYR A 22 -15.10 6.99 -6.41
N SER A 23 -15.01 5.80 -5.81
CA SER A 23 -15.50 4.58 -6.46
C SER A 23 -17.04 4.51 -6.42
N ASP A 24 -17.65 4.10 -7.53
CA ASP A 24 -19.09 3.85 -7.61
C ASP A 24 -19.51 2.58 -6.86
N PHE A 25 -18.55 1.70 -6.59
CA PHE A 25 -18.76 0.42 -5.93
C PHE A 25 -17.85 0.30 -4.70
N SER A 26 -18.33 -0.44 -3.70
CA SER A 26 -17.54 -0.87 -2.55
C SER A 26 -17.52 -2.39 -2.49
N SER A 27 -16.48 -2.95 -1.87
CA SER A 27 -16.31 -4.39 -1.74
C SER A 27 -16.12 -4.79 -0.29
N THR A 28 -16.68 -5.94 0.08
CA THR A 28 -16.50 -6.54 1.40
C THR A 28 -16.05 -7.97 1.24
N LEU A 29 -15.10 -8.38 2.09
CA LEU A 29 -14.68 -9.77 2.18
C LEU A 29 -15.76 -10.58 2.87
N GLU A 30 -16.16 -11.69 2.24
CA GLU A 30 -17.10 -12.66 2.79
C GLU A 30 -16.46 -14.05 2.75
N ASP A 31 -16.70 -14.83 3.81
CA ASP A 31 -16.27 -16.23 3.85
C ASP A 31 -17.23 -17.09 3.03
N ASP A 32 -16.71 -17.73 2.00
CA ASP A 32 -17.43 -18.66 1.13
C ASP A 32 -17.37 -20.11 1.63
N GLY A 33 -16.72 -20.36 2.78
CA GLY A 33 -16.59 -21.65 3.42
C GLY A 33 -15.41 -22.49 2.91
N TRP A 34 -14.59 -21.96 2.00
CA TRP A 34 -13.38 -22.64 1.50
C TRP A 34 -12.13 -22.32 2.32
N GLY A 35 -12.25 -21.52 3.40
CA GLY A 35 -11.17 -21.23 4.33
C GLY A 35 -10.09 -20.29 3.78
N VAL A 36 -10.34 -19.62 2.65
CA VAL A 36 -9.38 -18.72 1.99
C VAL A 36 -9.02 -17.54 2.91
N LEU A 37 -9.99 -16.99 3.64
CA LEU A 37 -9.74 -15.86 4.56
C LEU A 37 -8.81 -16.24 5.70
N ASP A 38 -8.96 -17.46 6.24
CA ASP A 38 -8.07 -17.97 7.29
C ASP A 38 -6.65 -18.16 6.75
N ALA A 39 -6.52 -18.76 5.57
CA ALA A 39 -5.22 -18.94 4.91
C ALA A 39 -4.50 -17.61 4.64
N LEU A 40 -5.22 -16.58 4.18
CA LEU A 40 -4.66 -15.24 3.96
C LEU A 40 -4.20 -14.57 5.26
N SER A 41 -4.83 -14.89 6.40
CA SER A 41 -4.47 -14.32 7.70
C SER A 41 -3.18 -14.90 8.29
N GLU A 42 -2.75 -16.06 7.80
CA GLU A 42 -1.54 -16.77 8.23
C GLU A 42 -0.32 -16.51 7.33
N GLU A 43 -0.52 -15.87 6.17
CA GLU A 43 0.58 -15.55 5.28
C GLU A 43 1.59 -14.60 5.94
N PRO A 44 2.90 -14.86 5.80
CA PRO A 44 3.92 -13.98 6.32
C PRO A 44 3.85 -12.62 5.61
N GLY A 45 3.97 -11.54 6.40
CA GLY A 45 3.96 -10.18 5.88
C GLY A 45 5.05 -9.96 4.81
N PRO A 46 4.91 -8.91 3.98
CA PRO A 46 5.82 -8.63 2.89
C PRO A 46 7.26 -8.50 3.37
N ARG A 47 8.18 -9.18 2.68
CA ARG A 47 9.61 -9.16 3.01
C ARG A 47 10.25 -7.89 2.50
N THR A 48 11.10 -7.27 3.33
CA THR A 48 11.95 -6.17 2.89
C THR A 48 12.92 -6.66 1.83
N THR A 49 12.94 -5.98 0.69
CA THR A 49 13.93 -6.19 -0.37
C THR A 49 14.80 -4.94 -0.49
N LEU A 50 16.08 -5.14 -0.80
CA LEU A 50 17.04 -4.06 -1.00
C LEU A 50 17.44 -4.04 -2.47
N GLY A 51 17.39 -2.86 -3.08
CA GLY A 51 17.81 -2.63 -4.45
C GLY A 51 18.92 -1.58 -4.52
N ILE A 52 19.74 -1.63 -5.57
CA ILE A 52 20.73 -0.60 -5.85
C ILE A 52 20.02 0.55 -6.56
N ASP A 53 20.18 1.78 -6.06
CA ASP A 53 19.66 2.96 -6.73
C ASP A 53 20.57 3.39 -7.88
N ALA A 54 20.04 3.35 -9.11
CA ALA A 54 20.73 3.80 -10.33
C ALA A 54 20.44 5.28 -10.69
N ALA A 55 19.89 6.07 -9.75
CA ALA A 55 19.61 7.49 -9.96
C ALA A 55 20.85 8.24 -10.43
N ARG A 56 20.67 9.10 -11.45
CA ARG A 56 21.72 10.01 -11.94
C ARG A 56 21.61 11.43 -11.36
N SER A 57 20.48 11.74 -10.72
CA SER A 57 20.18 13.04 -10.14
C SER A 57 19.34 12.88 -8.88
N VAL A 58 19.60 13.72 -7.89
CA VAL A 58 18.80 13.86 -6.66
C VAL A 58 17.55 14.71 -6.88
N ILE A 59 17.55 15.57 -7.90
CA ILE A 59 16.42 16.45 -8.24
C ILE A 59 15.54 15.77 -9.28
N SER A 60 14.23 15.70 -8.99
CA SER A 60 13.17 15.31 -9.91
C SER A 60 12.41 16.55 -10.38
N PHE A 61 11.94 16.53 -11.63
CA PHE A 61 11.20 17.65 -12.22
C PHE A 61 9.76 17.25 -12.56
N ASN A 62 8.82 18.18 -12.36
CA ASN A 62 7.41 18.00 -12.69
C ASN A 62 6.91 19.19 -13.52
N ARG A 63 5.93 18.94 -14.39
CA ARG A 63 5.29 19.96 -15.26
C ARG A 63 3.77 20.02 -15.11
N SER A 64 3.21 19.34 -14.10
CA SER A 64 1.77 19.42 -13.83
C SER A 64 1.38 20.87 -13.47
N PRO A 65 0.30 21.40 -14.05
CA PRO A 65 -0.23 22.72 -13.69
C PRO A 65 -0.85 22.75 -12.30
N ASP A 66 -1.13 21.59 -11.70
CA ASP A 66 -1.80 21.44 -10.41
C ASP A 66 -0.81 21.47 -9.24
N VAL A 67 0.49 21.37 -9.51
CA VAL A 67 1.55 21.35 -8.50
C VAL A 67 2.30 22.69 -8.57
N PRO A 68 2.32 23.49 -7.48
CA PRO A 68 2.88 24.84 -7.50
C PRO A 68 4.42 24.89 -7.53
N PHE A 69 5.09 23.75 -7.73
CA PHE A 69 6.55 23.63 -7.78
C PHE A 69 6.98 22.68 -8.91
N ASP A 70 8.14 22.98 -9.51
CA ASP A 70 8.70 22.23 -10.63
C ASP A 70 9.79 21.24 -10.21
N ARG A 71 10.27 21.28 -8.96
CA ARG A 71 11.42 20.52 -8.46
C ARG A 71 11.13 19.86 -7.11
N SER A 72 11.58 18.62 -6.95
CA SER A 72 11.55 17.90 -5.69
C SER A 72 12.81 17.08 -5.45
N VAL A 73 13.08 16.78 -4.18
CA VAL A 73 14.14 15.88 -3.74
C VAL A 73 13.50 14.79 -2.88
N ASN A 74 13.81 13.53 -3.17
CA ASN A 74 13.45 12.42 -2.29
C ASN A 74 14.72 11.93 -1.57
N PRO A 75 14.95 12.33 -0.31
CA PRO A 75 16.12 11.90 0.47
C PRO A 75 16.06 10.42 0.87
N TYR A 76 14.89 9.78 0.74
CA TYR A 76 14.65 8.39 1.10
C TYR A 76 14.06 7.65 -0.09
N ARG A 77 14.92 7.07 -0.94
CA ARG A 77 14.44 6.18 -1.99
C ARG A 77 14.21 4.78 -1.42
N GLY A 78 12.98 4.55 -0.97
CA GLY A 78 12.53 3.30 -0.37
C GLY A 78 11.55 3.58 0.77
N CYS A 79 10.64 2.65 1.03
CA CYS A 79 9.69 2.75 2.14
C CYS A 79 9.50 1.38 2.77
N GLU A 80 9.57 1.31 4.09
CA GLU A 80 9.24 0.08 4.84
C GLU A 80 7.82 0.12 5.42
N HIS A 81 7.12 1.25 5.33
CA HIS A 81 5.86 1.48 6.04
C HIS A 81 4.63 0.78 5.43
N GLY A 82 4.76 0.22 4.22
CA GLY A 82 3.69 -0.54 3.56
C GLY A 82 2.38 0.23 3.45
N CYS A 83 2.45 1.43 2.85
CA CYS A 83 1.28 2.27 2.65
C CYS A 83 0.21 1.55 1.80
N VAL A 84 -1.05 1.91 2.02
CA VAL A 84 -2.22 1.27 1.38
C VAL A 84 -2.54 1.77 -0.02
N TYR A 85 -1.84 2.81 -0.48
CA TYR A 85 -2.08 3.48 -1.76
C TYR A 85 -1.23 2.87 -2.89
#